data_AF-Q9NII6-F1
#
_entry.id   AF-Q9NII6-F1
#
_cell.length_a   1.000
_cell.length_b   1.000
_cell.length_c   1.000
_cell.angle_alpha   90.00
_cell.angle_beta   90.00
_cell.angle_gamma   90.00
#
_symmetry.space_group_name_H-M   'P 1'
#
loop_
_entity.id
_entity.type
_entity.pdbx_description
1 polymer ?
#
loop_
_entity_poly.entity_id
_entity_poly.type
_entity_poly.pdbx_seq_one_letter_code
_entity_poly.pdbx_strand_id
1 'polypeptide(L)' 'MKISFLLLALVICSIGWSEAQFTDVKCTGSKQCWPVCKQMFGKPNGKCMNGKCRCYS' A
#
# COMPACT_ATOMS: atom_id res chain seq x y z
N MET A 1 22.92 26.76 4.23
CA MET A 1 22.01 25.92 5.06
C MET A 1 20.60 25.76 4.49
N LYS A 2 20.01 26.73 3.76
CA LYS A 2 18.64 26.62 3.20
C LYS A 2 18.47 25.58 2.08
N ILE A 3 19.49 25.40 1.23
CA ILE A 3 19.49 24.42 0.11
C ILE A 3 19.44 22.97 0.61
N SER A 4 20.03 22.70 1.78
CA SER A 4 20.08 21.35 2.36
C SER A 4 18.70 20.77 2.67
N PHE A 5 17.76 21.62 3.13
CA PHE A 5 16.39 21.19 3.45
C PHE A 5 15.57 20.85 2.21
N LEU A 6 15.78 21.59 1.11
CA LEU A 6 15.10 21.36 -0.17
C LEU A 6 15.48 20.00 -0.79
N LEU A 7 16.76 19.63 -0.69
CA LEU A 7 17.25 18.32 -1.12
C LEU A 7 16.67 17.19 -0.26
N LEU A 8 16.62 17.36 1.07
CA LEU A 8 16.00 16.36 1.96
C LEU A 8 14.51 16.15 1.64
N ALA A 9 13.76 17.22 1.39
CA ALA A 9 12.34 17.13 1.07
C ALA A 9 12.10 16.38 -0.26
N LEU A 10 12.91 16.65 -1.29
CA LEU A 10 12.84 15.92 -2.56
C LEU A 10 13.14 14.44 -2.39
N VAL A 11 14.13 14.07 -1.57
CA VAL A 11 14.46 12.66 -1.30
C VAL A 11 13.28 11.95 -0.63
N ILE A 12 12.64 12.57 0.38
CA ILE A 12 11.51 11.97 1.09
C ILE A 12 10.30 11.76 0.14
N CYS A 13 9.97 12.76 -0.69
CA CYS A 13 8.87 12.63 -1.66
C CYS A 13 9.16 11.61 -2.78
N SER A 14 10.43 11.31 -3.05
CA SER A 14 10.83 10.30 -4.03
C SER A 14 10.64 8.87 -3.51
N ILE A 15 10.65 8.68 -2.18
CA ILE A 15 10.36 7.39 -1.58
C ILE A 15 8.85 7.24 -1.59
N GLY A 16 8.30 6.71 -2.69
CA GLY A 16 6.90 6.35 -2.76
C GLY A 16 6.58 5.34 -1.66
N TRP A 17 6.03 5.82 -0.54
CA TRP A 17 5.58 4.95 0.54
C TRP A 17 4.47 4.06 -0.02
N SER A 18 4.71 2.75 -0.02
CA SER A 18 3.67 1.75 -0.32
C SER A 18 2.72 1.72 0.87
N GLU A 19 1.86 2.73 0.94
CA GLU A 19 0.84 2.81 1.98
C GLU A 19 -0.20 1.71 1.75
N ALA A 20 -0.51 0.98 2.81
CA ALA A 20 -1.51 -0.06 2.78
C ALA A 20 -2.89 0.56 2.52
N GLN A 21 -3.46 0.26 1.36
CA GLN A 21 -4.84 0.59 1.04
C GLN A 21 -5.79 -0.31 1.84
N PHE A 22 -6.70 0.34 2.55
CA PHE A 22 -7.61 -0.29 3.48
C PHE A 22 -8.88 -0.77 2.76
N THR A 23 -9.27 -2.03 2.96
CA THR A 23 -10.56 -2.58 2.50
C THR A 23 -11.36 -3.18 3.66
N ASP A 24 -12.67 -3.28 3.47
CA ASP A 24 -13.59 -4.01 4.37
C ASP A 24 -13.89 -5.44 3.94
N VAL A 25 -13.23 -5.91 2.88
CA VAL A 25 -13.42 -7.28 2.38
C VAL A 25 -12.83 -8.27 3.38
N LYS A 26 -13.70 -9.13 3.92
CA LYS A 26 -13.29 -10.16 4.88
C LYS A 26 -12.43 -11.23 4.21
N CYS A 27 -11.47 -11.75 4.97
CA CYS A 27 -10.60 -12.81 4.51
C CYS A 27 -10.16 -13.72 5.67
N THR A 28 -9.79 -14.95 5.34
CA THR A 28 -9.12 -15.90 6.25
C THR A 28 -7.70 -16.22 5.79
N GLY A 29 -7.32 -15.83 4.57
CA GLY A 29 -5.98 -16.02 4.04
C GLY A 29 -5.63 -15.01 2.95
N SER A 30 -4.35 -14.64 2.87
CA SER A 30 -3.87 -13.55 1.98
C SER A 30 -4.15 -13.78 0.49
N LYS A 31 -4.19 -15.04 0.01
CA LYS A 31 -4.50 -15.35 -1.39
C LYS A 31 -5.89 -14.88 -1.83
N GLN A 32 -6.86 -14.81 -0.92
CA GLN A 32 -8.20 -14.29 -1.20
C GLN A 32 -8.18 -12.79 -1.54
N CYS A 33 -7.18 -12.06 -1.05
CA CYS A 33 -7.05 -10.62 -1.26
C CYS A 33 -6.43 -10.25 -2.60
N TRP A 34 -5.71 -11.15 -3.27
CA TRP A 34 -5.05 -10.86 -4.54
C TRP A 34 -6.02 -10.43 -5.66
N PRO A 35 -7.13 -11.15 -5.93
CA PRO A 35 -8.10 -10.69 -6.91
C PRO A 35 -8.78 -9.38 -6.49
N VAL A 36 -9.08 -9.22 -5.20
CA VAL A 36 -9.69 -7.99 -4.64
C VAL A 36 -8.80 -6.78 -4.88
N CYS A 37 -7.52 -6.88 -4.51
CA CYS A 37 -6.57 -5.80 -4.67
C CYS A 37 -6.29 -5.50 -6.15
N LYS A 38 -6.26 -6.53 -7.01
CA LYS A 38 -6.12 -6.34 -8.46
C LYS A 38 -7.32 -5.60 -9.04
N GLN A 39 -8.53 -5.93 -8.60
CA GLN A 39 -9.76 -5.30 -9.07
C GLN A 39 -9.88 -3.84 -8.59
N MET A 40 -9.58 -3.56 -7.33
CA MET A 40 -9.75 -2.23 -6.73
C MET A 40 -8.59 -1.27 -7.02
N PHE A 41 -7.35 -1.76 -7.03
CA PHE A 41 -6.13 -0.93 -7.08
C PHE A 41 -5.20 -1.31 -8.24
N GLY A 42 -5.59 -2.24 -9.11
CA GLY A 42 -4.78 -2.66 -10.27
C GLY A 42 -3.61 -3.57 -9.95
N LYS A 43 -3.36 -3.90 -8.67
CA LYS A 43 -2.21 -4.70 -8.21
C LYS A 43 -2.67 -5.92 -7.39
N PRO A 44 -2.28 -7.16 -7.72
CA PRO A 44 -2.64 -8.35 -6.96
C PRO A 44 -1.80 -8.51 -5.66
N ASN A 45 -1.42 -7.42 -5.02
CA ASN A 45 -0.56 -7.43 -3.83
C ASN A 45 -1.39 -7.17 -2.57
N GLY A 46 -2.02 -8.23 -2.07
CA GLY A 46 -2.90 -8.18 -0.90
C GLY A 46 -2.47 -9.12 0.21
N LYS A 47 -2.62 -8.69 1.47
CA LYS A 47 -2.51 -9.53 2.66
C LYS A 47 -3.80 -9.51 3.47
N CYS A 48 -4.11 -10.65 4.08
CA CYS A 48 -5.17 -10.72 5.07
C CYS A 48 -4.62 -10.30 6.43
N MET A 49 -5.12 -9.18 6.98
CA MET A 49 -4.73 -8.67 8.29
C MET A 49 -5.97 -8.40 9.12
N ASN A 50 -6.01 -8.93 10.35
CA ASN A 50 -7.15 -8.79 11.26
C ASN A 50 -8.50 -9.16 10.61
N GLY A 51 -8.48 -10.20 9.76
CA GLY A 51 -9.66 -10.70 9.05
C GLY A 51 -10.14 -9.85 7.88
N LYS A 52 -9.37 -8.85 7.44
CA LYS A 52 -9.69 -7.98 6.29
C LYS A 52 -8.53 -7.84 5.31
N CYS A 53 -8.84 -7.61 4.04
CA CYS A 53 -7.83 -7.42 3.01
C CYS A 53 -7.17 -6.04 3.12
N ARG A 54 -5.83 -6.03 3.11
CA ARG A 54 -4.98 -4.85 2.98
C ARG A 54 -4.21 -4.96 1.68
N CYS A 55 -4.34 -3.95 0.83
CA CYS A 55 -3.73 -3.92 -0.49
C CYS A 55 -2.51 -3.00 -0.48
N TYR A 56 -1.48 -3.34 -1.22
CA TYR A 56 -0.24 -2.57 -1.27
C TYR A 56 0.03 -2.21 -2.73
N SER A 57 0.50 -0.98 -2.94
CA SER A 57 0.94 -0.48 -4.24
C SER A 57 2.25 -1.13 -4.66
#